data_AF-A0A2I0CYD2-F1
#
_entry.id   AF-A0A2I0CYD2-F1
#
_cell.length_a   1.000
_cell.length_b   1.000
_cell.length_c   1.000
_cell.angle_alpha   90.00
_cell.angle_beta   90.00
_cell.angle_gamma   90.00
#
_symmetry.space_group_name_H-M   'P 1'
#
loop_
_entity.id
_entity.type
_entity.pdbx_description
1 polymer ?
#
loop_
_entity_poly.entity_id
_entity_poly.type
_entity_poly.pdbx_seq_one_letter_code
_entity_poly.pdbx_strand_id
1 'polypeptide(L)'
;MQRIIVFLGPSLEQGTAEKILPAEYRPPAKRGDLLRAAEEGATIIGLIDGVFHQESAVAHREILTAVKKGVRVVGASSMGALRAAEMDTLGMTGIGEVYRMYRGGELISDDEVALVFDPESGLSLSEPLVNIRFTLKAAEAEGILSGNEHEALLNAARSVFYPQRTYPKIVSAAGESLAVG
;
A
#
# COMPACT_ATOMS: atom_id res chain seq x y z
N MET A 1 -20.16 -13.66 17.91
CA MET A 1 -20.28 -12.76 16.73
C MET A 1 -18.88 -12.45 16.26
N GLN A 2 -18.61 -12.44 14.95
CA GLN A 2 -17.29 -12.04 14.46
C GLN A 2 -17.16 -10.52 14.55
N ARG A 3 -16.11 -10.03 15.23
CA ARG A 3 -15.73 -8.61 15.22
C ARG A 3 -14.66 -8.43 14.15
N ILE A 4 -14.97 -7.62 13.13
CA ILE A 4 -14.10 -7.37 11.98
C ILE A 4 -13.63 -5.93 12.05
N ILE A 5 -12.32 -5.73 12.06
CA ILE A 5 -11.69 -4.41 12.05
C ILE A 5 -10.86 -4.27 10.78
N VAL A 6 -11.07 -3.21 10.02
CA VAL A 6 -10.33 -2.95 8.77
C VAL A 6 -9.60 -1.61 8.88
N PHE A 7 -8.29 -1.64 8.70
CA PHE A 7 -7.45 -0.44 8.64
C PHE A 7 -7.38 0.04 7.19
N LEU A 8 -8.01 1.19 6.93
CA LEU A 8 -8.27 1.73 5.60
C LEU A 8 -7.97 3.23 5.59
N GLY A 9 -7.45 3.71 4.47
CA GLY A 9 -7.36 5.13 4.16
C GLY A 9 -7.36 5.32 2.65
N PRO A 10 -6.29 5.88 2.06
CA PRO A 10 -6.34 6.39 0.69
C PRO A 10 -6.52 5.31 -0.38
N SER A 11 -6.32 4.02 -0.07
CA SER A 11 -6.51 2.95 -1.07
C SER A 11 -7.97 2.77 -1.48
N LEU A 12 -8.94 3.13 -0.62
CA LEU A 12 -10.36 3.01 -0.93
C LEU A 12 -11.19 3.93 -0.01
N GLU A 13 -12.15 4.65 -0.59
CA GLU A 13 -13.09 5.46 0.18
C GLU A 13 -13.90 4.60 1.17
N GLN A 14 -13.93 5.00 2.44
CA GLN A 14 -14.63 4.28 3.50
C GLN A 14 -16.12 4.05 3.17
N GLY A 15 -16.83 5.07 2.65
CA GLY A 15 -18.24 4.94 2.27
C GLY A 15 -18.50 3.92 1.16
N THR A 16 -17.49 3.63 0.32
CA THR A 16 -17.54 2.55 -0.66
C THR A 16 -17.24 1.20 -0.02
N ALA A 17 -16.27 1.14 0.89
CA ALA A 17 -15.92 -0.09 1.61
C ALA A 17 -17.07 -0.61 2.49
N GLU A 18 -17.76 0.28 3.21
CA GLU A 18 -18.90 -0.05 4.07
C GLU A 18 -20.06 -0.71 3.33
N LYS A 19 -20.24 -0.39 2.03
CA LYS A 19 -21.26 -1.02 1.18
C LYS A 19 -20.90 -2.46 0.80
N ILE A 20 -19.61 -2.81 0.81
CA ILE A 20 -19.10 -4.14 0.45
C ILE A 20 -19.07 -5.03 1.69
N LEU A 21 -18.57 -4.50 2.81
CA LEU A 21 -18.39 -5.25 4.05
C LEU A 21 -18.80 -4.39 5.25
N PRO A 22 -19.85 -4.78 6.00
CA PRO A 22 -20.17 -4.14 7.27
C PRO A 22 -19.12 -4.56 8.32
N ALA A 23 -18.16 -3.68 8.57
CA ALA A 23 -17.06 -3.86 9.51
C ALA A 23 -16.75 -2.55 10.23
N GLU A 24 -15.94 -2.63 11.28
CA GLU A 24 -15.40 -1.43 11.94
C GLU A 24 -14.19 -0.93 11.14
N TYR A 25 -14.35 0.18 10.42
CA TYR A 25 -13.27 0.82 9.70
C TYR A 25 -12.49 1.77 10.61
N ARG A 26 -11.17 1.67 10.55
CA ARG A 26 -10.24 2.51 11.29
C ARG A 26 -9.28 3.20 10.32
N PRO A 27 -8.69 4.35 10.72
CA PRO A 27 -7.66 5.02 9.93
C PRO A 27 -6.49 4.09 9.60
N PRO A 28 -5.60 4.45 8.64
CA PRO A 28 -4.42 3.66 8.32
C PRO A 28 -3.65 3.22 9.57
N ALA A 29 -3.32 1.94 9.63
CA ALA A 29 -2.71 1.33 10.81
C ALA A 29 -1.35 1.96 11.11
N LYS A 30 -1.11 2.22 12.39
CA LYS A 30 0.23 2.47 12.94
C LYS A 30 0.61 1.39 13.94
N ARG A 31 1.89 1.39 14.32
CA ARG A 31 2.47 0.46 15.28
C ARG A 31 1.62 0.35 16.54
N GLY A 32 1.25 -0.88 16.87
CA GLY A 32 0.47 -1.24 18.06
C GLY A 32 -1.04 -1.28 17.82
N ASP A 33 -1.54 -0.77 16.69
CA ASP A 33 -2.98 -0.77 16.43
C ASP A 33 -3.54 -2.18 16.19
N LEU A 34 -2.74 -3.09 15.59
CA LEU A 34 -3.19 -4.48 15.38
C LEU A 34 -3.25 -5.24 16.71
N LEU A 35 -2.32 -4.97 17.63
CA LEU A 35 -2.39 -5.51 19.00
C LEU A 35 -3.63 -5.01 19.72
N ARG A 36 -3.88 -3.69 19.67
CA ARG A 36 -5.04 -3.07 20.31
C ARG A 36 -6.34 -3.64 19.75
N ALA A 37 -6.45 -3.76 18.44
CA ALA A 37 -7.60 -4.38 17.78
C ALA A 37 -7.83 -5.82 18.27
N ALA A 38 -6.77 -6.62 18.38
CA ALA A 38 -6.85 -7.98 18.92
C ALA A 38 -7.27 -8.01 20.40
N GLU A 39 -6.77 -7.08 21.22
CA GLU A 39 -7.13 -6.94 22.65
C GLU A 39 -8.58 -6.49 22.86
N GLU A 40 -9.10 -5.68 21.95
CA GLU A 40 -10.51 -5.28 21.90
C GLU A 40 -11.42 -6.41 21.37
N GLY A 41 -10.87 -7.59 21.06
CA GLY A 41 -11.63 -8.76 20.68
C GLY A 41 -11.94 -8.88 19.19
N ALA A 42 -11.16 -8.23 18.32
CA ALA A 42 -11.23 -8.49 16.89
C ALA A 42 -10.97 -9.98 16.61
N THR A 43 -11.87 -10.62 15.86
CA THR A 43 -11.68 -11.98 15.37
C THR A 43 -11.06 -12.01 13.97
N ILE A 44 -11.22 -10.91 13.23
CA ILE A 44 -10.65 -10.69 11.89
C ILE A 44 -10.11 -9.27 11.83
N ILE A 45 -8.89 -9.12 11.34
CA ILE A 45 -8.25 -7.84 11.05
C ILE A 45 -7.92 -7.78 9.56
N GLY A 46 -8.49 -6.81 8.86
CA GLY A 46 -8.07 -6.42 7.51
C GLY A 46 -7.05 -5.30 7.59
N LEU A 47 -5.87 -5.49 7.01
CA LEU A 47 -4.87 -4.45 6.84
C LEU A 47 -4.82 -4.06 5.37
N ILE A 48 -5.25 -2.84 5.04
CA ILE A 48 -5.15 -2.27 3.70
C ILE A 48 -4.06 -1.20 3.71
N ASP A 49 -4.29 -0.15 4.50
CA ASP A 49 -3.42 1.01 4.59
C ASP A 49 -2.71 1.10 5.94
N GLY A 50 -1.50 1.63 5.92
CA GLY A 50 -0.72 1.91 7.11
C GLY A 50 0.16 3.14 6.95
N VAL A 51 0.61 3.70 8.07
CA VAL A 51 1.38 4.95 8.09
C VAL A 51 2.86 4.67 7.85
N PHE A 52 3.38 5.13 6.70
CA PHE A 52 4.80 5.08 6.35
C PHE A 52 5.57 6.25 7.00
N HIS A 53 5.88 6.09 8.29
CA HIS A 53 6.92 6.86 8.99
C HIS A 53 7.79 5.85 9.78
N GLN A 54 9.12 5.99 9.77
CA GLN A 54 10.05 4.96 10.28
C GLN A 54 9.71 4.41 11.69
N GLU A 55 9.10 5.22 12.56
CA GLU A 55 8.73 4.79 13.92
C GLU A 55 7.30 4.26 14.05
N SER A 56 6.46 4.47 13.04
CA SER A 56 5.01 4.23 13.08
C SER A 56 4.53 3.05 12.23
N ALA A 57 5.36 2.47 11.36
CA ALA A 57 4.94 1.35 10.53
C ALA A 57 4.57 0.11 11.37
N VAL A 58 3.54 -0.60 10.93
CA VAL A 58 3.06 -1.84 11.56
C VAL A 58 4.21 -2.84 11.66
N ALA A 59 4.46 -3.40 12.84
CA ALA A 59 5.56 -4.32 13.07
C ALA A 59 5.17 -5.78 12.78
N HIS A 60 6.09 -6.60 12.26
CA HIS A 60 5.85 -8.05 12.09
C HIS A 60 5.43 -8.74 13.40
N ARG A 61 6.02 -8.31 14.53
CA ARG A 61 5.74 -8.88 15.85
C ARG A 61 4.29 -8.68 16.31
N GLU A 62 3.65 -7.56 15.97
CA GLU A 62 2.24 -7.36 16.33
C GLU A 62 1.31 -8.25 15.51
N ILE A 63 1.57 -8.37 14.20
CA ILE A 63 0.84 -9.27 13.31
C ILE A 63 0.95 -10.71 13.83
N LEU A 64 2.17 -11.17 14.11
CA LEU A 64 2.42 -12.52 14.64
C LEU A 64 1.68 -12.76 15.96
N THR A 65 1.64 -11.75 16.82
CA THR A 65 0.94 -11.84 18.12
C THR A 65 -0.57 -11.96 17.93
N ALA A 66 -1.16 -11.17 17.03
CA ALA A 66 -2.58 -11.26 16.69
C ALA A 66 -2.92 -12.65 16.12
N VAL A 67 -2.12 -13.15 15.18
CA VAL A 67 -2.28 -14.50 14.60
C VAL A 67 -2.20 -15.58 15.68
N LYS A 68 -1.21 -15.51 16.59
CA LYS A 68 -1.06 -16.47 17.70
C LYS A 68 -2.23 -16.44 18.70
N LYS A 69 -2.93 -15.32 18.82
CA LYS A 69 -4.17 -15.19 19.61
C LYS A 69 -5.40 -15.75 18.87
N GLY A 70 -5.23 -16.31 17.68
CA GLY A 70 -6.33 -16.87 16.87
C GLY A 70 -7.06 -15.83 16.02
N VAL A 71 -6.56 -14.60 15.92
CA VAL A 71 -7.14 -13.56 15.06
C VAL A 71 -6.72 -13.82 13.63
N ARG A 72 -7.70 -13.83 12.71
CA ARG A 72 -7.39 -13.91 11.27
C ARG A 72 -6.93 -12.55 10.77
N VAL A 73 -5.68 -12.45 10.33
CA VAL A 73 -5.13 -11.23 9.74
C VAL A 73 -5.04 -11.39 8.23
N VAL A 74 -5.67 -10.46 7.49
CA VAL A 74 -5.69 -10.44 6.02
C VAL A 74 -5.07 -9.13 5.53
N GLY A 75 -4.14 -9.20 4.58
CA GLY A 75 -3.46 -8.01 4.01
C GLY A 75 -3.63 -7.87 2.51
N ALA A 76 -3.81 -6.64 2.03
CA ALA A 76 -3.97 -6.32 0.60
C ALA A 76 -3.55 -4.88 0.26
N SER A 77 -3.55 -4.55 -1.04
CA SER A 77 -3.33 -3.21 -1.62
C SER A 77 -1.98 -2.55 -1.28
N SER A 78 -1.89 -1.87 -0.14
CA SER A 78 -0.77 -0.99 0.24
C SER A 78 0.14 -1.70 1.25
N MET A 79 0.42 -1.10 2.41
CA MET A 79 1.19 -1.71 3.51
C MET A 79 0.67 -3.10 3.88
N GLY A 80 -0.64 -3.35 3.73
CA GLY A 80 -1.24 -4.65 3.92
C GLY A 80 -0.67 -5.74 3.02
N ALA A 81 -0.50 -5.46 1.73
CA ALA A 81 0.08 -6.39 0.77
C ALA A 81 1.54 -6.70 1.08
N LEU A 82 2.33 -5.66 1.38
CA LEU A 82 3.73 -5.79 1.81
C LEU A 82 3.85 -6.69 3.04
N ARG A 83 3.11 -6.37 4.12
CA ARG A 83 3.14 -7.15 5.36
C ARG A 83 2.65 -8.57 5.18
N ALA A 84 1.65 -8.80 4.33
CA ALA A 84 1.19 -10.15 4.05
C ALA A 84 2.25 -10.98 3.32
N ALA A 85 3.00 -10.40 2.39
CA ALA A 85 4.08 -11.11 1.70
C ALA A 85 5.22 -11.48 2.66
N GLU A 86 5.60 -10.58 3.56
CA GLU A 86 6.64 -10.86 4.57
C GLU A 86 6.18 -11.86 5.64
N MET A 87 4.86 -11.97 5.88
CA MET A 87 4.25 -12.83 6.89
C MET A 87 3.57 -14.08 6.31
N ASP A 88 3.79 -14.40 5.02
CA ASP A 88 3.06 -15.43 4.26
C ASP A 88 3.16 -16.82 4.91
N THR A 89 4.33 -17.14 5.47
CA THR A 89 4.60 -18.42 6.16
C THR A 89 4.29 -18.39 7.66
N LEU A 90 3.85 -17.23 8.17
CA LEU A 90 3.64 -16.96 9.60
C LEU A 90 2.16 -16.76 9.97
N GLY A 91 1.25 -17.07 9.04
CA GLY A 91 -0.20 -17.17 9.27
C GLY A 91 -1.02 -15.92 8.95
N MET A 92 -0.40 -14.87 8.38
CA MET A 92 -1.14 -13.77 7.75
C MET A 92 -1.56 -14.19 6.34
N THR A 93 -2.79 -13.88 5.94
CA THR A 93 -3.29 -14.18 4.58
C THR A 93 -3.12 -12.98 3.68
N GLY A 94 -2.39 -13.11 2.57
CA GLY A 94 -2.29 -12.07 1.55
C GLY A 94 -3.27 -12.26 0.40
N ILE A 95 -3.82 -11.15 -0.11
CA ILE A 95 -4.73 -11.16 -1.26
C ILE A 95 -4.42 -10.02 -2.24
N GLY A 96 -4.76 -10.23 -3.51
CA GLY A 96 -4.65 -9.22 -4.55
C GLY A 96 -3.32 -9.21 -5.30
N GLU A 97 -3.24 -8.36 -6.32
CA GLU A 97 -2.11 -8.32 -7.25
C GLU A 97 -0.83 -7.81 -6.60
N VAL A 98 -0.89 -6.69 -5.85
CA VAL A 98 0.30 -6.13 -5.19
C VAL A 98 0.93 -7.14 -4.22
N TYR A 99 0.13 -7.92 -3.49
CA TYR A 99 0.64 -9.00 -2.64
C TYR A 99 1.32 -10.09 -3.48
N ARG A 100 0.72 -10.52 -4.59
CA ARG A 100 1.33 -11.51 -5.49
C ARG A 100 2.67 -11.04 -6.03
N MET A 101 2.77 -9.77 -6.41
CA MET A 101 4.00 -9.17 -6.92
C MET A 101 5.10 -9.13 -5.84
N TYR A 102 4.76 -8.76 -4.59
CA TYR A 102 5.71 -8.85 -3.48
C TYR A 102 6.13 -10.29 -3.19
N ARG A 103 5.16 -11.21 -3.10
CA ARG A 103 5.41 -12.64 -2.86
C ARG A 103 6.29 -13.27 -3.95
N GLY A 104 6.10 -12.85 -5.20
CA GLY A 104 6.87 -13.29 -6.37
C GLY A 104 8.23 -12.61 -6.50
N GLY A 105 8.52 -11.58 -5.70
CA GLY A 105 9.78 -10.82 -5.77
C GLY A 105 9.83 -9.78 -6.90
N GLU A 106 8.71 -9.50 -7.56
CA GLU A 106 8.60 -8.41 -8.55
C GLU A 106 8.68 -7.03 -7.87
N LEU A 107 8.10 -6.93 -6.67
CA LEU A 107 8.26 -5.80 -5.76
C LEU A 107 9.09 -6.25 -4.56
N ILE A 108 10.11 -5.46 -4.21
CA ILE A 108 11.03 -5.76 -3.09
C ILE A 108 11.11 -4.58 -2.13
N SER A 109 10.97 -3.35 -2.63
CA SER A 109 11.09 -2.14 -1.83
C SER A 109 9.77 -1.77 -1.15
N ASP A 110 9.86 -1.33 0.10
CA ASP A 110 8.75 -0.69 0.83
C ASP A 110 8.25 0.58 0.12
N ASP A 111 9.14 1.24 -0.63
CA ASP A 111 8.84 2.45 -1.40
C ASP A 111 7.74 2.25 -2.47
N GLU A 112 7.50 1.01 -2.89
CA GLU A 112 6.49 0.67 -3.90
C GLU A 112 5.07 1.03 -3.43
N VAL A 113 4.81 0.93 -2.14
CA VAL A 113 3.51 1.24 -1.52
C VAL A 113 3.53 2.50 -0.64
N ALA A 114 4.69 3.17 -0.54
CA ALA A 114 4.84 4.36 0.28
C ALA A 114 4.22 5.59 -0.40
N LEU A 115 3.44 6.35 0.37
CA LEU A 115 2.84 7.62 -0.04
C LEU A 115 2.65 8.53 1.18
N VAL A 116 2.46 9.82 0.94
CA VAL A 116 2.00 10.78 1.95
C VAL A 116 0.53 11.10 1.69
N PHE A 117 -0.27 11.15 2.74
CA PHE A 117 -1.68 11.53 2.70
C PHE A 117 -1.97 12.56 3.79
N ASP A 118 -3.01 13.36 3.58
CA ASP A 118 -3.52 14.28 4.58
C ASP A 118 -4.32 13.51 5.64
N PRO A 119 -3.94 13.53 6.93
CA PRO A 119 -4.64 12.79 7.97
C PRO A 119 -6.05 13.31 8.26
N GLU A 120 -6.38 14.56 7.87
CA GLU A 120 -7.72 15.12 8.08
C GLU A 120 -8.69 14.71 6.97
N SER A 121 -8.31 14.91 5.70
CA SER A 121 -9.16 14.54 4.57
C SER A 121 -9.03 13.08 4.11
N GLY A 122 -7.95 12.40 4.49
CA GLY A 122 -7.63 11.05 4.00
C GLY A 122 -7.12 11.01 2.55
N LEU A 123 -6.92 12.16 1.91
CA LEU A 123 -6.50 12.25 0.52
C LEU A 123 -4.99 12.04 0.36
N SER A 124 -4.62 11.26 -0.65
CA SER A 124 -3.22 11.12 -1.07
C SER A 124 -2.66 12.45 -1.58
N LEU A 125 -1.48 12.82 -1.08
CA LEU A 125 -0.69 13.97 -1.51
C LEU A 125 0.48 13.56 -2.42
N SER A 126 0.79 12.26 -2.48
CA SER A 126 1.74 11.67 -3.41
C SER A 126 1.28 10.28 -3.88
N GLU A 127 1.93 9.76 -4.90
CA GLU A 127 1.60 8.50 -5.54
C GLU A 127 2.53 7.35 -5.10
N PRO A 128 1.98 6.16 -4.80
CA PRO A 128 2.75 4.92 -4.71
C PRO A 128 3.43 4.60 -6.04
N LEU A 129 4.67 4.10 -6.00
CA LEU A 129 5.38 3.70 -7.21
C LEU A 129 4.68 2.53 -7.92
N VAL A 130 4.03 1.63 -7.18
CA VAL A 130 3.25 0.53 -7.76
C VAL A 130 2.08 1.04 -8.61
N ASN A 131 1.38 2.09 -8.17
CA ASN A 131 0.28 2.70 -8.93
C ASN A 131 0.79 3.32 -10.24
N ILE A 132 1.95 3.98 -10.17
CA ILE A 132 2.59 4.56 -11.35
C ILE A 132 2.97 3.47 -12.36
N ARG A 133 3.53 2.34 -11.91
CA ARG A 133 3.83 1.20 -12.80
C ARG A 133 2.59 0.71 -13.55
N PHE A 134 1.47 0.52 -12.84
CA PHE A 134 0.22 0.10 -13.47
C PHE A 134 -0.30 1.14 -14.47
N THR A 135 -0.22 2.44 -14.12
CA THR A 135 -0.66 3.53 -14.97
C THR A 135 0.18 3.63 -16.25
N LEU A 136 1.51 3.57 -16.15
CA LEU A 136 2.41 3.63 -17.30
C LEU A 136 2.25 2.40 -18.20
N LYS A 137 2.10 1.21 -17.61
CA LYS A 137 1.84 -0.03 -18.37
C LYS A 137 0.52 0.02 -19.14
N ALA A 138 -0.53 0.59 -18.54
CA ALA A 138 -1.80 0.79 -19.23
C ALA A 138 -1.67 1.79 -20.39
N ALA A 139 -1.01 2.93 -20.16
CA ALA A 139 -0.80 3.94 -21.18
C ALA A 139 0.06 3.43 -22.36
N GLU A 140 1.07 2.60 -22.10
CA GLU A 140 1.86 1.95 -23.15
C GLU A 140 1.01 0.94 -23.95
N ALA A 141 0.19 0.12 -23.28
CA ALA A 141 -0.70 -0.83 -23.94
C ALA A 141 -1.76 -0.14 -24.82
N GLU A 142 -2.16 1.08 -24.46
CA GLU A 142 -3.07 1.93 -25.24
C GLU A 142 -2.35 2.74 -26.33
N GLY A 143 -1.02 2.66 -26.44
CA GLY A 143 -0.22 3.40 -27.41
C GLY A 143 -0.09 4.89 -27.11
N ILE A 144 -0.44 5.34 -25.90
CA ILE A 144 -0.25 6.72 -25.42
C ILE A 144 1.23 7.00 -25.17
N LEU A 145 1.97 5.98 -24.71
CA LEU A 145 3.41 6.03 -24.49
C LEU A 145 4.12 4.99 -25.34
N SER A 146 5.31 5.32 -25.83
CA SER A 146 6.29 4.35 -26.29
C SER A 146 6.98 3.66 -25.11
N GLY A 147 7.60 2.50 -25.35
CA GLY A 147 8.39 1.81 -24.33
C GLY A 147 9.55 2.63 -23.79
N ASN A 148 10.13 3.51 -24.60
CA ASN A 148 11.20 4.43 -24.15
C ASN A 148 10.65 5.49 -23.19
N GLU A 149 9.46 6.05 -23.47
CA GLU A 149 8.81 7.02 -22.59
C GLU A 149 8.35 6.37 -21.29
N HIS A 150 7.83 5.13 -21.35
CA HIS A 150 7.51 4.33 -20.17
C HIS A 150 8.74 4.22 -19.27
N GLU A 151 9.85 3.72 -19.79
CA GLU A 151 11.07 3.50 -19.00
C GLU A 151 11.64 4.80 -18.45
N ALA A 152 11.63 5.88 -19.24
CA ALA A 152 12.07 7.20 -18.77
C ALA A 152 11.22 7.72 -17.59
N LEU A 153 9.88 7.64 -17.71
CA LEU A 153 8.95 8.05 -16.65
C LEU A 153 9.06 7.16 -15.41
N LEU A 154 9.23 5.86 -15.58
CA LEU A 154 9.36 4.92 -14.47
C LEU A 154 10.68 5.14 -13.71
N ASN A 155 11.78 5.39 -14.42
CA ASN A 155 13.06 5.71 -13.80
C ASN A 155 13.03 7.07 -13.09
N ALA A 156 12.36 8.07 -13.67
CA ALA A 156 12.11 9.35 -12.99
C ALA A 156 11.24 9.17 -11.74
N ALA A 157 10.21 8.33 -11.78
CA ALA A 157 9.37 8.06 -10.62
C ALA A 157 10.13 7.38 -9.48
N ARG A 158 11.09 6.50 -9.80
CA ARG A 158 11.99 5.86 -8.83
C ARG A 158 12.99 6.82 -8.19
N SER A 159 13.43 7.85 -8.92
CA SER A 159 14.41 8.82 -8.40
C SER A 159 13.76 9.88 -7.50
N VAL A 160 12.45 10.11 -7.64
CA VAL A 160 11.70 11.03 -6.78
C VAL A 160 11.33 10.37 -5.46
N PHE A 161 11.82 10.96 -4.36
CA PHE A 161 11.48 10.55 -2.99
C PHE A 161 9.96 10.58 -2.76
N TYR A 162 9.38 9.50 -2.20
CA TYR A 162 7.92 9.27 -2.16
C TYR A 162 7.06 10.43 -1.64
N PRO A 163 7.44 11.25 -0.64
CA PRO A 163 6.64 12.39 -0.20
C PRO A 163 6.43 13.46 -1.28
N GLN A 164 7.28 13.43 -2.29
CA GLN A 164 7.28 14.38 -3.40
C GLN A 164 6.83 13.73 -4.71
N ARG A 165 6.46 12.45 -4.71
CA ARG A 165 6.17 11.70 -5.93
C ARG A 165 4.80 12.09 -6.49
N THR A 166 4.78 13.06 -7.39
CA THR A 166 3.59 13.51 -8.13
C THR A 166 3.86 13.49 -9.63
N TYR A 167 2.84 13.25 -10.45
CA TYR A 167 3.00 13.24 -11.91
C TYR A 167 3.72 14.48 -12.48
N PRO A 168 3.41 15.73 -12.06
CA PRO A 168 4.16 16.90 -12.52
C PRO A 168 5.67 16.82 -12.23
N LYS A 169 6.06 16.35 -11.04
CA LYS A 169 7.47 16.18 -10.67
C LYS A 169 8.15 15.06 -11.45
N ILE A 170 7.45 13.94 -11.65
CA ILE A 170 7.94 12.80 -12.43
C ILE A 170 8.19 13.23 -13.88
N VAL A 171 7.23 13.92 -14.50
CA VAL A 171 7.34 14.40 -15.88
C VAL A 171 8.48 15.41 -16.03
N SER A 172 8.64 16.34 -15.08
CA SER A 172 9.76 17.28 -15.07
C SER A 172 11.10 16.55 -15.03
N ALA A 173 11.26 15.59 -14.11
CA ALA A 173 12.48 14.81 -13.97
C ALA A 173 12.77 13.92 -15.20
N ALA A 174 11.74 13.37 -15.85
CA ALA A 174 11.90 12.59 -17.08
C ALA A 174 12.33 13.48 -18.26
N GLY A 175 11.75 14.67 -18.39
CA GLY A 175 12.12 15.63 -19.44
C GLY A 175 13.58 16.09 -19.36
N GLU A 176 14.09 16.32 -18.14
CA GLU A 176 15.52 16.61 -17.92
C GLU A 176 16.42 15.44 -18.37
N SER A 177 16.00 14.20 -18.13
CA SER A 177 16.77 13.01 -18.55
C SER A 177 16.75 12.77 -20.06
N LEU A 178 15.66 13.14 -20.75
CA LEU A 178 15.51 12.97 -22.20
C LEU A 178 16.19 14.08 -23.01
N ALA A 179 16.39 15.28 -22.42
CA ALA A 179 17.06 16.40 -23.06
C ALA A 179 18.61 16.29 -23.06
N VAL A 180 19.17 15.33 -22.32
CA VAL A 180 20.61 15.13 -22.14
C VAL A 180 21.12 13.86 -22.87
N GLY A 181 20.24 13.14 -23.57
CA GLY A 181 20.57 11.99 -24.44
C GLY A 181 20.51 12.34 -25.91
#